data_AF-A0A2N1RS00-F1
#
_entry.id   AF-A0A2N1RS00-F1
#
_cell.length_a   1.000
_cell.length_b   1.000
_cell.length_c   1.000
_cell.angle_alpha   90.00
_cell.angle_beta   90.00
_cell.angle_gamma   90.00
#
_symmetry.space_group_name_H-M   'P 1'
#
loop_
_entity.id
_entity.type
_entity.pdbx_description
1 polymer ?
#
loop_
_entity_poly.entity_id
_entity_poly.type
_entity_poly.pdbx_seq_one_letter_code
_entity_poly.pdbx_strand_id
1 'polypeptide(L)'
;MSFIILLLIIILLYATLTKYSGINKVIFMTAIITGMTAAFAIYGLTVFKTADSWIILNTQMNRATFIHACIIWSAADLIVIFKMIKNYRYYIEVNS
;
A
#
# COMPACT_ATOMS: atom_id res chain seq x y z
N MET A 1 -15.49 -4.45 10.01
CA MET A 1 -14.24 -3.93 9.42
C MET A 1 -14.54 -3.48 8.00
N SER A 2 -14.03 -2.35 7.54
CA SER A 2 -14.40 -1.87 6.20
C SER A 2 -13.83 -2.77 5.08
N PHE A 3 -14.68 -3.12 4.12
CA PHE A 3 -14.34 -3.96 2.96
C PHE A 3 -13.12 -3.47 2.18
N ILE A 4 -12.94 -2.15 2.03
CA ILE A 4 -11.80 -1.57 1.30
C ILE A 4 -10.48 -1.77 2.04
N ILE A 5 -10.49 -1.66 3.38
CA ILE A 5 -9.30 -1.89 4.21
C ILE A 5 -8.92 -3.37 4.13
N LEU A 6 -9.91 -4.27 4.16
CA LEU A 6 -9.69 -5.70 3.99
C LEU A 6 -9.05 -6.02 2.62
N LEU A 7 -9.57 -5.40 1.55
CA LEU A 7 -9.03 -5.57 0.20
C LEU A 7 -7.57 -5.11 0.11
N LEU A 8 -7.23 -3.96 0.70
CA LEU A 8 -5.85 -3.45 0.76
C LEU A 8 -4.92 -4.41 1.53
N ILE A 9 -5.37 -4.94 2.67
CA ILE A 9 -4.59 -5.94 3.44
C ILE A 9 -4.35 -7.20 2.61
N ILE A 10 -5.37 -7.69 1.89
CA ILE A 10 -5.23 -8.86 1.02
C ILE A 10 -4.20 -8.59 -0.09
N ILE A 11 -4.19 -7.39 -0.68
CA ILE A 11 -3.20 -7.00 -1.70
C ILE A 11 -1.78 -6.99 -1.12
N LEU A 12 -1.58 -6.44 0.08
CA LEU A 12 -0.27 -6.42 0.76
C LEU A 12 0.21 -7.85 1.10
N LEU A 13 -0.70 -8.71 1.57
CA LEU A 13 -0.41 -10.13 1.84
C LEU A 13 -0.03 -10.87 0.55
N TYR A 14 -0.79 -10.69 -0.52
CA TYR A 14 -0.50 -11.26 -1.83
C TYR A 14 0.88 -10.82 -2.34
N ALA A 15 1.18 -9.52 -2.27
CA ALA A 15 2.49 -8.98 -2.63
C ALA A 15 3.63 -9.62 -1.83
N THR A 16 3.41 -9.85 -0.54
CA THR A 16 4.40 -10.40 0.39
C THR A 16 4.68 -11.89 0.15
N LEU A 17 3.64 -12.66 -0.17
CA LEU A 17 3.72 -14.11 -0.36
C LEU A 17 4.12 -14.52 -1.78
N THR A 18 4.01 -13.59 -2.74
CA THR A 18 4.37 -13.86 -4.14
C THR A 18 5.87 -14.14 -4.29
N LYS A 19 6.19 -15.17 -5.07
CA LYS A 19 7.57 -15.47 -5.50
C LYS A 19 7.90 -14.63 -6.74
N TYR A 20 8.94 -13.81 -6.63
CA TYR A 20 9.37 -12.94 -7.72
C TYR A 20 10.50 -13.62 -8.49
N SER A 21 10.17 -14.15 -9.67
CA SER A 21 11.13 -14.82 -10.55
C SER A 21 11.97 -13.87 -11.43
N GLY A 22 11.66 -12.57 -11.40
CA GLY A 22 12.31 -11.57 -12.26
C GLY A 22 12.10 -10.15 -11.73
N ILE A 23 13.10 -9.29 -11.95
CA ILE A 23 13.13 -7.90 -11.47
C ILE A 23 11.90 -7.09 -11.93
N ASN A 24 11.42 -7.31 -13.16
CA ASN A 24 10.28 -6.60 -13.72
C ASN A 24 9.00 -6.82 -12.90
N LYS A 25 8.81 -8.03 -12.34
CA LYS A 25 7.65 -8.33 -11.47
C LYS A 25 7.73 -7.57 -10.14
N VAL A 26 8.95 -7.42 -9.58
CA VAL A 26 9.19 -6.66 -8.35
C VAL A 26 8.87 -5.18 -8.59
N ILE A 27 9.41 -4.59 -9.67
CA ILE A 27 9.20 -3.18 -10.02
C ILE A 27 7.71 -2.91 -10.25
N PHE A 28 7.04 -3.76 -11.03
CA PHE A 28 5.62 -3.61 -11.32
C PHE A 28 4.76 -3.66 -10.05
N MET A 29 5.01 -4.64 -9.17
CA MET A 29 4.22 -4.77 -7.95
C MET A 29 4.52 -3.65 -6.95
N THR A 30 5.75 -3.16 -6.86
CA THR A 30 6.11 -1.97 -6.09
C THR A 30 5.36 -0.74 -6.59
N ALA A 31 5.28 -0.56 -7.91
CA ALA A 31 4.55 0.55 -8.52
C ALA A 31 3.04 0.49 -8.22
N ILE A 32 2.45 -0.71 -8.22
CA ILE A 32 1.03 -0.90 -7.86
C ILE A 32 0.79 -0.50 -6.40
N ILE A 33 1.57 -1.03 -5.47
CA ILE A 33 1.36 -0.80 -4.03
C ILE A 33 1.53 0.68 -3.70
N THR A 34 2.64 1.27 -4.11
CA THR A 34 2.92 2.70 -3.85
C THR A 34 1.96 3.61 -4.61
N GLY A 35 1.58 3.24 -5.84
CA GLY A 35 0.62 3.98 -6.66
C GLY A 35 -0.78 4.01 -6.04
N MET A 36 -1.23 2.89 -5.46
CA MET A 36 -2.52 2.82 -4.77
C MET A 36 -2.55 3.73 -3.54
N THR A 37 -1.50 3.68 -2.71
CA THR A 37 -1.39 4.53 -1.51
C THR A 37 -1.29 6.01 -1.89
N ALA A 38 -0.52 6.36 -2.92
CA ALA A 38 -0.40 7.72 -3.42
C ALA A 38 -1.74 8.24 -3.99
N ALA A 39 -2.43 7.43 -4.80
CA ALA A 39 -3.74 7.78 -5.34
C ALA A 39 -4.76 8.05 -4.22
N PHE A 40 -4.79 7.19 -3.20
CA PHE A 40 -5.65 7.38 -2.04
C PHE A 40 -5.31 8.65 -1.25
N ALA A 41 -4.03 8.93 -1.03
CA ALA A 41 -3.56 10.14 -0.36
C ALA A 41 -3.95 11.42 -1.13
N ILE A 42 -3.71 11.45 -2.45
CA ILE A 42 -4.05 12.59 -3.32
C ILE A 42 -5.56 12.83 -3.31
N TYR A 43 -6.35 11.77 -3.45
CA TYR A 43 -7.80 11.87 -3.44
C TYR A 43 -8.31 12.43 -2.11
N GLY A 44 -7.87 11.87 -0.98
CA GLY A 44 -8.32 12.37 0.33
C GLY A 44 -7.86 13.79 0.63
N LEU A 45 -6.61 14.15 0.29
CA LEU A 45 -6.14 15.53 0.43
C LEU A 45 -6.95 16.52 -0.42
N THR A 46 -7.47 16.08 -1.57
CA THR A 46 -8.32 16.91 -2.43
C THR A 46 -9.70 17.12 -1.80
N VAL A 47 -10.28 16.09 -1.20
CA VAL A 47 -11.56 16.18 -0.47
C VAL A 47 -11.43 17.11 0.75
N PHE A 48 -10.32 17.02 1.50
CA PHE A 48 -10.08 17.91 2.64
C PHE A 48 -9.78 19.37 2.27
N LYS A 49 -9.71 19.74 0.98
CA LYS A 49 -9.68 21.15 0.56
C LYS A 49 -11.05 21.82 0.63
N THR A 50 -12.13 21.05 0.52
CA THR A 50 -13.50 21.56 0.46
C THR A 50 -14.36 21.15 1.65
N ALA A 51 -13.91 20.20 2.47
CA ALA A 51 -14.62 19.74 3.67
C ALA A 51 -13.67 19.51 4.85
N ASP A 52 -14.09 19.90 6.06
CA ASP A 52 -13.29 19.73 7.30
C ASP A 52 -13.25 18.28 7.81
N SER A 53 -14.23 17.49 7.39
CA SER A 53 -14.30 16.06 7.69
C SER A 53 -14.76 15.29 6.47
N TRP A 54 -14.20 14.10 6.31
CA TRP A 54 -14.56 13.19 5.23
C TRP A 54 -15.04 11.88 5.83
N ILE A 55 -16.25 11.45 5.46
CA ILE A 55 -16.74 10.13 5.83
C ILE A 55 -16.18 9.12 4.84
N ILE A 56 -15.24 8.32 5.31
CA ILE A 56 -14.70 7.17 4.59
C ILE A 56 -15.19 5.93 5.32
N LEU A 57 -15.94 5.08 4.62
CA LEU A 57 -16.22 3.73 5.10
C LEU A 57 -16.97 3.71 6.45
N ASN A 58 -17.99 4.56 6.58
CA ASN A 58 -18.75 4.80 7.82
C ASN A 58 -17.93 5.32 9.01
N THR A 59 -16.68 5.73 8.78
CA THR A 59 -15.85 6.40 9.77
C THR A 59 -15.67 7.85 9.35
N GLN A 60 -16.09 8.77 10.21
CA GLN A 60 -15.79 10.18 10.03
C GLN A 60 -14.32 10.39 10.35
N MET A 61 -13.52 10.79 9.36
CA MET A 61 -12.11 11.12 9.51
C MET A 61 -11.93 12.62 9.38
N ASN A 62 -11.21 13.21 10.33
CA ASN A 62 -10.66 14.55 10.16
C ASN A 62 -9.32 14.47 9.40
N ARG A 63 -8.83 15.62 8.95
CA ARG A 63 -7.59 15.71 8.16
C ARG A 63 -6.37 15.13 8.90
N ALA A 64 -6.25 15.35 10.20
CA ALA A 64 -5.12 14.88 10.99
C ALA A 64 -5.08 13.34 11.06
N THR A 65 -6.22 12.70 11.37
CA THR A 65 -6.36 11.25 11.41
C THR A 65 -6.10 10.62 10.04
N PHE A 66 -6.58 11.25 8.97
CA PHE A 66 -6.31 10.80 7.60
C PHE A 66 -4.82 10.80 7.27
N ILE A 67 -4.10 11.89 7.58
CA ILE A 67 -2.66 11.97 7.34
C ILE A 67 -1.89 10.90 8.12
N HIS A 68 -2.24 10.68 9.39
CA HIS A 68 -1.62 9.61 10.19
C HIS A 68 -1.87 8.23 9.58
N ALA A 69 -3.10 7.96 9.12
CA ALA A 69 -3.43 6.70 8.46
C ALA A 69 -2.60 6.50 7.18
N CYS A 70 -2.45 7.54 6.34
CA CYS A 70 -1.62 7.49 5.13
C CYS A 70 -0.13 7.24 5.45
N ILE A 71 0.41 7.86 6.50
CA ILE A 71 1.80 7.64 6.95
C ILE A 71 2.00 6.19 7.37
N ILE A 72 1.10 5.66 8.22
CA ILE A 72 1.15 4.26 8.68
C ILE A 72 1.07 3.31 7.48
N TRP A 73 0.20 3.59 6.52
CA TRP A 73 0.06 2.75 5.32
C TRP A 73 1.31 2.79 4.44
N SER A 74 1.90 3.98 4.26
CA SER A 74 3.14 4.14 3.50
C SER A 74 4.31 3.39 4.16
N ALA A 75 4.36 3.34 5.50
CA ALA A 75 5.33 2.54 6.22
C ALA A 75 5.11 1.03 6.00
N ALA A 76 3.85 0.57 5.97
CA ALA A 76 3.52 -0.81 5.64
C ALA A 76 3.96 -1.18 4.21
N ASP A 77 3.74 -0.29 3.24
CA ASP A 77 4.19 -0.48 1.86
C ASP A 77 5.71 -0.70 1.79
N LEU A 78 6.50 0.11 2.51
CA LEU A 78 7.95 -0.04 2.56
C LEU A 78 8.39 -1.39 3.12
N ILE A 79 7.73 -1.89 4.16
CA ILE A 79 8.00 -3.22 4.73
C ILE A 79 7.72 -4.31 3.69
N VAL A 80 6.60 -4.20 2.96
CA VAL A 80 6.24 -5.15 1.91
C VAL A 80 7.24 -5.11 0.76
N ILE A 81 7.63 -3.92 0.29
CA ILE A 81 8.64 -3.75 -0.77
C ILE A 81 9.97 -4.38 -0.34
N PHE A 82 10.43 -4.13 0.89
CA PHE A 82 11.65 -4.75 1.41
C PHE A 82 11.57 -6.28 1.39
N LYS A 83 10.42 -6.84 1.80
CA LYS A 83 10.18 -8.28 1.79
C LYS A 83 10.13 -8.85 0.37
N MET A 84 9.54 -8.14 -0.59
CA MET A 84 9.53 -8.52 -2.01
C MET A 84 10.95 -8.59 -2.58
N ILE A 85 11.79 -7.58 -2.30
CA ILE A 85 13.20 -7.56 -2.71
C ILE A 85 13.95 -8.74 -2.11
N LYS A 86 13.73 -9.04 -0.82
CA LYS A 86 14.33 -10.21 -0.17
C LYS A 86 13.90 -11.52 -0.82
N ASN A 87 12.63 -11.68 -1.15
CA ASN A 87 12.11 -12.88 -1.84
C ASN A 87 12.73 -13.03 -3.24
N TYR A 88 12.91 -11.92 -3.97
CA TYR A 88 13.57 -11.91 -5.28
C TYR A 88 15.05 -12.34 -5.18
N ARG A 89 15.80 -11.79 -4.22
CA ARG A 89 17.20 -12.17 -3.98
C ARG A 89 17.33 -13.66 -3.67
N TYR A 90 16.48 -14.17 -2.77
CA TYR A 90 16.46 -15.59 -2.43
C TYR A 90 16.15 -16.47 -3.66
N TYR A 91 15.24 -16.03 -4.53
CA TYR A 91 14.97 -16.74 -5.78
C TYR A 91 16.20 -16.81 -6.68
N ILE A 92 16.96 -15.72 -6.84
CA ILE A 92 18.21 -15.72 -7.62
C ILE A 92 19.24 -16.65 -6.99
N GLU A 93 19.46 -16.57 -5.68
CA GLU A 93 20.46 -17.39 -4.97
C GLU A 93 20.22 -18.90 -5.10
N VAL A 94 18.95 -19.33 -5.23
CA VAL A 94 18.59 -20.75 -5.39
C VAL A 94 18.63 -21.22 -6.84
N ASN A 95 18.48 -20.33 -7.82
CA ASN A 95 18.33 -20.67 -9.25
C ASN A 95 19.47 -20.16 -10.15
N SER A 96 20.53 -19.60 -9.56
CA SER A 96 21.79 -19.19 -10.22
C SER A 96 22.92 -20.15 -9.86
#